data_AF-A0A7S3RDB1-F1
#
_entry.id   AF-A0A7S3RDB1-F1
#
_cell.length_a   1.000
_cell.length_b   1.000
_cell.length_c   1.000
_cell.angle_alpha   90.00
_cell.angle_beta   90.00
_cell.angle_gamma   90.00
#
_symmetry.space_group_name_H-M   'P 1'
#
loop_
_entity.id
_entity.type
_entity.pdbx_description
1 polymer ?
#
loop_
_entity_poly.entity_id
_entity_poly.type
_entity_poly.pdbx_seq_one_letter_code
_entity_poly.pdbx_strand_id
1 'polypeptide(L)'
;MAGGRRKWIGNQGGPGWKISWAENGCFKIDQEGDGLTDKAMKDWGAWMDAQIEKKFGSSPPPLTANSMNFSRNELGDDGIRTIVEYLRKREIAAVVVKLFRNGISDIGAWAMGQLLAHSREPVHEVHLSHNRITEQGACSIFEALAQCGRYPFNSDRS
;
A
#
# COMPACT_ATOMS: atom_id res chain seq x y z
N MET A 1 4.06 -11.40 23.75
CA MET A 1 2.74 -11.98 23.37
C MET A 1 2.95 -12.95 22.22
N ALA A 2 2.34 -14.12 22.28
CA ALA A 2 2.66 -15.26 21.43
C ALA A 2 2.55 -14.94 19.93
N GLY A 3 3.67 -15.06 19.22
CA GLY A 3 3.78 -14.93 17.77
C GLY A 3 3.17 -16.13 17.05
N GLY A 4 1.86 -16.32 17.19
CA GLY A 4 1.11 -17.25 16.37
C GLY A 4 1.25 -16.85 14.90
N ARG A 5 1.90 -17.69 14.10
CA ARG A 5 2.12 -17.46 12.67
C ARG A 5 0.76 -17.34 11.97
N ARG A 6 0.31 -16.10 11.71
CA ARG A 6 -0.94 -15.80 11.01
C ARG A 6 -1.01 -16.62 9.71
N LYS A 7 -2.06 -17.41 9.54
CA LYS A 7 -2.26 -18.24 8.36
C LYS A 7 -2.73 -17.36 7.20
N TRP A 8 -2.04 -17.47 6.06
CA TRP A 8 -2.36 -16.74 4.84
C TRP A 8 -2.91 -17.72 3.81
N ILE A 9 -4.04 -17.38 3.21
CA ILE A 9 -4.70 -18.17 2.17
C ILE A 9 -4.77 -17.29 0.92
N GLY A 10 -4.00 -17.63 -0.10
CA GLY A 10 -3.91 -16.84 -1.33
C GLY A 10 -3.96 -17.70 -2.56
N ASN A 11 -4.18 -17.03 -3.70
CA ASN A 11 -3.95 -17.63 -5.01
C ASN A 11 -2.43 -17.57 -5.30
N GLN A 12 -1.67 -18.42 -4.61
CA GLN A 12 -0.22 -18.51 -4.82
C GLN A 12 0.04 -19.44 -6.00
N GLY A 13 0.32 -18.87 -7.18
CA GLY A 13 0.86 -19.62 -8.31
C GLY A 13 0.12 -19.54 -9.66
N GLY A 14 -0.86 -18.65 -9.81
CA GLY A 14 -1.50 -18.38 -11.12
C GLY A 14 -0.86 -17.19 -11.86
N PRO A 15 -0.99 -17.11 -13.20
CA PRO A 15 -0.63 -15.90 -13.94
C PRO A 15 -1.53 -14.72 -13.51
N GLY A 16 -0.92 -13.55 -13.29
CA GLY A 16 -1.62 -12.33 -12.91
C GLY A 16 -1.37 -11.90 -11.47
N TRP A 17 -2.29 -11.11 -10.92
CA TRP A 17 -2.08 -10.45 -9.64
C TRP A 17 -2.34 -11.36 -8.43
N LYS A 18 -1.52 -11.20 -7.39
CA LYS A 18 -1.48 -12.10 -6.24
C LYS A 18 -1.99 -11.38 -4.99
N ILE A 19 -2.99 -11.99 -4.34
CA ILE A 19 -3.49 -11.58 -3.02
C ILE A 19 -3.54 -12.79 -2.09
N SER A 20 -3.12 -12.59 -0.85
CA SER A 20 -3.25 -13.56 0.24
C SER A 20 -4.07 -12.95 1.35
N TRP A 21 -5.14 -13.63 1.74
CA TRP A 21 -6.04 -13.19 2.79
C TRP A 21 -5.70 -13.86 4.12
N ALA A 22 -5.96 -13.14 5.20
CA ALA A 22 -6.01 -13.68 6.55
C ALA A 22 -7.39 -13.38 7.17
N GLU A 23 -7.53 -13.68 8.46
CA GLU A 23 -8.72 -13.35 9.25
C GLU A 23 -8.93 -11.83 9.34
N ASN A 24 -10.16 -11.40 9.66
CA ASN A 24 -10.51 -10.02 10.01
C ASN A 24 -10.12 -8.95 8.97
N GLY A 25 -10.41 -9.20 7.68
CA GLY A 25 -10.17 -8.19 6.63
C GLY A 25 -8.70 -7.92 6.31
N CYS A 26 -7.77 -8.69 6.89
CA CYS A 26 -6.34 -8.55 6.64
C CYS A 26 -5.94 -9.22 5.32
N PHE A 27 -5.08 -8.57 4.55
CA PHE A 27 -4.52 -9.14 3.32
C PHE A 27 -3.08 -8.72 3.07
N LYS A 28 -2.44 -9.43 2.13
CA LYS A 28 -1.12 -9.12 1.58
C LYS A 28 -1.16 -9.19 0.07
N ILE A 29 -0.38 -8.32 -0.56
CA ILE A 29 -0.14 -8.31 -2.00
C ILE A 29 1.36 -8.50 -2.21
N ASP A 30 1.71 -9.42 -3.11
CA ASP A 30 3.10 -9.69 -3.47
C ASP A 30 3.25 -9.76 -4.98
N GLN A 31 3.78 -8.67 -5.53
CA GLN A 31 3.86 -8.37 -6.95
C GLN A 31 5.26 -7.87 -7.30
N GLU A 32 6.28 -8.45 -6.68
CA GLU A 32 7.66 -8.07 -6.94
C GLU A 32 8.13 -8.59 -8.30
N GLY A 33 8.70 -7.71 -9.12
CA GLY A 33 9.32 -8.14 -10.38
C GLY A 33 8.34 -8.58 -11.47
N ASP A 34 7.05 -8.29 -11.33
CA ASP A 34 6.00 -8.72 -12.27
C ASP A 34 5.89 -7.77 -13.50
N GLY A 35 6.80 -6.81 -13.66
CA GLY A 35 6.82 -5.87 -14.81
C GLY A 35 5.65 -4.89 -14.81
N LEU A 36 5.16 -4.53 -13.61
CA LEU A 36 4.00 -3.64 -13.47
C LEU A 36 4.36 -2.21 -13.89
N THR A 37 3.46 -1.59 -14.66
CA THR A 37 3.55 -0.18 -15.08
C THR A 37 2.41 0.63 -14.48
N ASP A 38 2.49 1.95 -14.57
CA ASP A 38 1.41 2.85 -14.15
C ASP A 38 0.09 2.56 -14.85
N LYS A 39 0.16 2.10 -16.12
CA LYS A 39 -1.03 1.66 -16.85
C LYS A 39 -1.68 0.44 -16.19
N ALA A 40 -0.88 -0.53 -15.74
CA ALA A 40 -1.40 -1.73 -15.06
C ALA A 40 -2.08 -1.37 -13.72
N MET A 41 -1.64 -0.31 -13.04
CA MET A 41 -2.25 0.12 -11.77
C MET A 41 -3.67 0.67 -11.94
N LYS A 42 -4.04 1.17 -13.13
CA LYS A 42 -5.42 1.58 -13.42
C LYS A 42 -6.39 0.40 -13.36
N ASP A 43 -5.95 -0.74 -13.89
CA ASP A 43 -6.72 -1.98 -13.88
C ASP A 43 -6.67 -2.66 -12.49
N TRP A 44 -5.61 -2.40 -11.70
CA TRP A 44 -5.39 -2.99 -10.37
C TRP A 44 -6.53 -2.73 -9.38
N GLY A 45 -7.07 -1.52 -9.34
CA GLY A 45 -8.19 -1.18 -8.47
C GLY A 45 -9.45 -2.01 -8.77
N ALA A 46 -9.78 -2.19 -10.06
CA ALA A 46 -10.94 -2.97 -10.48
C ALA A 46 -10.80 -4.46 -10.12
N TRP A 47 -9.60 -5.03 -10.26
CA TRP A 47 -9.36 -6.39 -9.80
C TRP A 47 -9.41 -6.52 -8.29
N MET A 48 -8.87 -5.56 -7.54
CA MET A 48 -8.96 -5.56 -6.07
C MET A 48 -10.40 -5.55 -5.61
N ASP A 49 -11.25 -4.71 -6.22
CA ASP A 49 -12.69 -4.69 -5.95
C ASP A 49 -13.33 -6.06 -6.22
N ALA A 50 -12.99 -6.71 -7.35
CA ALA A 50 -13.47 -8.05 -7.64
C ALA A 50 -13.00 -9.10 -6.61
N GLN A 51 -11.79 -8.98 -6.05
CA GLN A 51 -11.31 -9.88 -4.99
C GLN A 51 -12.00 -9.63 -3.66
N ILE A 52 -12.31 -8.38 -3.33
CA ILE A 52 -13.04 -7.99 -2.12
C ILE A 52 -14.48 -8.54 -2.20
N GLU A 53 -15.19 -8.28 -3.31
CA GLU A 53 -16.55 -8.78 -3.53
C GLU A 53 -16.58 -10.32 -3.50
N LYS A 54 -15.63 -10.98 -4.17
CA LYS A 54 -15.54 -12.45 -4.14
C LYS A 54 -15.38 -13.01 -2.74
N LYS A 55 -14.71 -12.31 -1.84
CA LYS A 55 -14.42 -12.80 -0.49
C LYS A 55 -15.49 -12.43 0.54
N PHE A 56 -16.02 -11.21 0.47
CA PHE A 56 -16.89 -10.65 1.50
C PHE A 56 -18.29 -10.26 1.00
N GLY A 57 -18.53 -10.34 -0.31
CA GLY A 57 -19.74 -9.80 -0.93
C GLY A 57 -19.84 -8.29 -0.73
N SER A 58 -21.08 -7.80 -0.64
CA SER A 58 -21.40 -6.37 -0.60
C SER A 58 -21.10 -5.66 0.72
N SER A 59 -20.61 -6.37 1.75
CA SER A 59 -20.32 -5.79 3.08
C SER A 59 -18.98 -6.28 3.62
N PRO A 60 -17.85 -5.73 3.14
CA PRO A 60 -16.54 -6.09 3.65
C PRO A 60 -16.32 -5.54 5.08
N PRO A 61 -15.60 -6.28 5.95
CA PRO A 61 -15.11 -5.72 7.20
C PRO A 61 -14.06 -4.63 6.91
N PRO A 62 -13.64 -3.83 7.91
CA PRO A 62 -12.50 -2.94 7.77
C PRO A 62 -11.28 -3.68 7.23
N LEU A 63 -10.71 -3.18 6.14
CA LEU A 63 -9.64 -3.86 5.43
C LEU A 63 -8.28 -3.30 5.83
N THR A 64 -7.31 -4.21 5.99
CA THR A 64 -5.92 -3.86 6.31
C THR A 64 -4.96 -4.59 5.38
N ALA A 65 -4.24 -3.83 4.57
CA ALA A 65 -3.10 -4.31 3.80
C ALA A 65 -1.89 -4.46 4.73
N ASN A 66 -1.65 -5.66 5.25
CA ASN A 66 -0.50 -5.92 6.14
C ASN A 66 0.83 -5.77 5.43
N SER A 67 0.88 -6.06 4.13
CA SER A 67 2.06 -5.84 3.29
C SER A 67 1.63 -5.68 1.85
N MET A 68 2.08 -4.62 1.20
CA MET A 68 1.96 -4.44 -0.24
C MET A 68 3.36 -4.37 -0.82
N ASN A 69 3.78 -5.42 -1.53
CA ASN A 69 5.07 -5.48 -2.20
C ASN A 69 4.88 -5.26 -3.71
N PHE A 70 5.31 -4.11 -4.20
CA PHE A 70 5.38 -3.78 -5.62
C PHE A 70 6.82 -3.43 -6.03
N SER A 71 7.80 -4.00 -5.33
CA SER A 71 9.21 -3.75 -5.61
C SER A 71 9.63 -4.28 -6.99
N ARG A 72 10.70 -3.73 -7.56
CA ARG A 72 11.32 -4.16 -8.83
C ARG A 72 10.35 -4.12 -10.02
N ASN A 73 9.52 -3.10 -10.11
CA ASN A 73 8.62 -2.86 -11.23
C ASN A 73 8.98 -1.56 -11.96
N GLU A 74 8.13 -1.13 -12.87
CA GLU A 74 8.25 0.11 -13.65
C GLU A 74 7.20 1.14 -13.20
N LEU A 75 6.88 1.17 -11.90
CA LEU A 75 5.94 2.15 -11.35
C LEU A 75 6.58 3.53 -11.27
N GLY A 76 5.91 4.52 -11.84
CA GLY A 76 6.18 5.94 -11.68
C GLY A 76 5.17 6.61 -10.77
N ASP A 77 5.15 7.95 -10.81
CA ASP A 77 4.35 8.76 -9.90
C ASP A 77 2.83 8.55 -10.06
N ASP A 78 2.37 8.27 -11.29
CA ASP A 78 0.95 8.05 -11.58
C ASP A 78 0.48 6.70 -11.04
N GLY A 79 1.33 5.67 -11.09
CA GLY A 79 1.07 4.37 -10.47
C GLY A 79 0.93 4.49 -8.96
N ILE A 80 1.85 5.22 -8.31
CA ILE A 80 1.77 5.50 -6.88
C ILE A 80 0.51 6.31 -6.54
N ARG A 81 0.20 7.36 -7.28
CA ARG A 81 -1.01 8.17 -7.05
C ARG A 81 -2.27 7.31 -7.13
N THR A 82 -2.33 6.41 -8.12
CA THR A 82 -3.45 5.48 -8.31
C THR A 82 -3.62 4.57 -7.09
N ILE A 83 -2.52 3.96 -6.60
CA ILE A 83 -2.54 3.12 -5.39
C ILE A 83 -3.02 3.94 -4.17
N VAL A 84 -2.43 5.11 -3.92
CA VAL A 84 -2.76 5.96 -2.77
C VAL A 84 -4.22 6.40 -2.79
N GLU A 85 -4.72 6.84 -3.94
CA GLU A 85 -6.13 7.23 -4.08
C GLU A 85 -7.07 6.06 -3.88
N TYR A 86 -6.74 4.87 -4.39
CA TYR A 86 -7.56 3.68 -4.22
C TYR A 86 -7.66 3.31 -2.73
N LEU A 87 -6.53 3.24 -2.02
CA LEU A 87 -6.50 2.93 -0.59
C LEU A 87 -7.30 3.96 0.22
N ARG A 88 -7.16 5.25 -0.09
CA ARG A 88 -7.93 6.32 0.57
C ARG A 88 -9.42 6.19 0.32
N LYS A 89 -9.84 6.03 -0.95
CA LYS A 89 -11.26 5.93 -1.34
C LYS A 89 -11.95 4.70 -0.73
N ARG A 90 -11.20 3.61 -0.54
CA ARG A 90 -11.69 2.36 0.07
C ARG A 90 -11.43 2.27 1.57
N GLU A 91 -10.87 3.32 2.18
CA GLU A 91 -10.51 3.38 3.61
C GLU A 91 -9.64 2.19 4.07
N ILE A 92 -8.78 1.70 3.18
CA ILE A 92 -7.90 0.56 3.45
C ILE A 92 -6.66 1.05 4.19
N ALA A 93 -6.43 0.50 5.38
CA ALA A 93 -5.21 0.75 6.14
C ALA A 93 -4.01 0.01 5.53
N ALA A 94 -2.83 0.63 5.55
CA ALA A 94 -1.58 -0.01 5.11
C ALA A 94 -0.60 -0.10 6.27
N VAL A 95 0.08 -1.24 6.43
CA VAL A 95 1.06 -1.43 7.53
C VAL A 95 2.48 -1.38 6.99
N VAL A 96 2.74 -2.08 5.88
CA VAL A 96 4.05 -2.14 5.22
C VAL A 96 3.87 -1.91 3.72
N VAL A 97 4.61 -0.96 3.16
CA VAL A 97 4.58 -0.63 1.72
C VAL A 97 5.98 -0.74 1.15
N LYS A 98 6.19 -1.66 0.21
CA LYS A 98 7.48 -1.88 -0.44
C LYS A 98 7.44 -1.50 -1.91
N LEU A 99 8.25 -0.52 -2.26
CA LEU A 99 8.33 0.12 -3.57
C LEU A 99 9.78 0.22 -4.06
N PHE A 100 10.66 -0.62 -3.51
CA PHE A 100 12.07 -0.68 -3.88
C PHE A 100 12.25 -0.83 -5.38
N ARG A 101 13.22 -0.13 -5.97
CA ARG A 101 13.60 -0.29 -7.39
C ARG A 101 12.41 -0.09 -8.34
N ASN A 102 11.93 1.15 -8.41
CA ASN A 102 10.89 1.61 -9.34
C ASN A 102 11.33 2.95 -9.98
N GLY A 103 10.42 3.62 -10.70
CA GLY A 103 10.64 4.91 -11.35
C GLY A 103 10.08 6.12 -10.59
N ILE A 104 9.85 6.01 -9.28
CA ILE A 104 9.17 7.03 -8.47
C ILE A 104 10.06 8.28 -8.33
N SER A 105 9.50 9.46 -8.62
CA SER A 105 10.15 10.75 -8.44
C SER A 105 9.65 11.47 -7.19
N ASP A 106 10.01 12.74 -7.03
CA ASP A 106 9.54 13.58 -5.92
C ASP A 106 8.01 13.72 -5.90
N ILE A 107 7.34 13.64 -7.05
CA ILE A 107 5.86 13.72 -7.13
C ILE A 107 5.22 12.48 -6.49
N GLY A 108 5.74 11.28 -6.77
CA GLY A 108 5.27 10.06 -6.15
C GLY A 108 5.68 9.95 -4.68
N ALA A 109 6.84 10.51 -4.29
CA ALA A 109 7.22 10.65 -2.89
C ALA A 109 6.20 11.52 -2.12
N TRP A 110 5.78 12.65 -2.69
CA TRP A 110 4.73 13.48 -2.10
C TRP A 110 3.41 12.70 -1.93
N ALA A 111 3.00 11.93 -2.95
CA ALA A 111 1.80 11.08 -2.86
C ALA A 111 1.94 10.03 -1.73
N MET A 112 3.12 9.46 -1.53
CA MET A 112 3.39 8.59 -0.37
C MET A 112 3.28 9.35 0.95
N GLY A 113 3.79 10.58 1.05
CA GLY A 113 3.59 11.44 2.22
C GLY A 113 2.11 11.61 2.55
N GLN A 114 1.27 11.83 1.54
CA GLN A 114 -0.18 11.93 1.71
C GLN A 114 -0.82 10.62 2.21
N LEU A 115 -0.37 9.45 1.73
CA LEU A 115 -0.83 8.17 2.27
C LEU A 115 -0.49 8.05 3.77
N LEU A 116 0.74 8.40 4.15
CA LEU A 116 1.21 8.27 5.53
C LEU A 116 0.49 9.24 6.48
N ALA A 117 0.24 10.47 6.04
CA ALA A 117 -0.48 11.48 6.81
C ALA A 117 -1.95 11.10 7.08
N HIS A 118 -2.60 10.41 6.15
CA HIS A 118 -4.05 10.19 6.17
C HIS A 118 -4.47 8.73 6.40
N SER A 119 -3.54 7.77 6.49
CA SER A 119 -3.90 6.37 6.75
C SER A 119 -4.61 6.23 8.09
N ARG A 120 -5.68 5.41 8.17
CA ARG A 120 -6.46 5.24 9.40
C ARG A 120 -5.62 4.65 10.54
N GLU A 121 -4.69 3.76 10.20
CA GLU A 121 -3.76 3.09 11.10
C GLU A 121 -2.31 3.52 10.81
N PRO A 122 -1.36 3.34 11.74
CA PRO A 122 0.03 3.69 11.49
C PRO A 122 0.64 2.81 10.40
N VAL A 123 1.27 3.45 9.41
CA VAL A 123 2.17 2.76 8.48
C VAL A 123 3.52 2.60 9.18
N HIS A 124 3.92 1.36 9.41
CA HIS A 124 5.12 1.03 10.19
C HIS A 124 6.39 0.97 9.34
N GLU A 125 6.28 0.67 8.05
CA GLU A 125 7.44 0.52 7.16
C GLU A 125 7.11 0.98 5.74
N VAL A 126 7.98 1.81 5.18
CA VAL A 126 7.94 2.21 3.77
C VAL A 126 9.33 2.04 3.17
N HIS A 127 9.44 1.23 2.13
CA HIS A 127 10.71 0.97 1.44
C HIS A 127 10.72 1.65 0.06
N LEU A 128 11.47 2.75 -0.06
CA LEU A 128 11.53 3.58 -1.28
C LEU A 128 12.90 3.65 -1.94
N SER A 129 13.91 2.93 -1.46
CA SER A 129 15.26 3.01 -2.07
C SER A 129 15.30 2.50 -3.52
N HIS A 130 16.33 2.93 -4.25
CA HIS A 130 16.48 2.70 -5.70
C HIS A 130 15.32 3.25 -6.54
N ASN A 131 14.80 4.42 -6.16
CA ASN A 131 13.92 5.25 -6.97
C ASN A 131 14.65 6.52 -7.42
N ARG A 132 13.92 7.47 -8.03
CA ARG A 132 14.42 8.78 -8.49
C ARG A 132 14.01 9.90 -7.54
N ILE A 133 13.90 9.59 -6.25
CA ILE A 133 13.53 10.54 -5.19
C ILE A 133 14.77 11.34 -4.80
N THR A 134 14.67 12.65 -4.86
CA THR A 134 15.71 13.59 -4.44
C THR A 134 15.49 14.00 -2.98
N GLU A 135 16.35 14.89 -2.46
CA GLU A 135 16.13 15.55 -1.17
C GLU A 135 14.74 16.19 -1.08
N GLN A 136 14.28 16.86 -2.16
CA GLN A 136 12.99 17.53 -2.18
C GLN A 136 11.83 16.56 -1.94
N GLY A 137 11.85 15.40 -2.62
CA GLY A 137 10.84 14.37 -2.42
C GLY A 137 10.89 13.77 -1.02
N ALA A 138 12.08 13.53 -0.47
CA ALA A 138 12.23 13.04 0.90
C ALA A 138 11.69 14.05 1.94
N CYS A 139 12.03 15.33 1.80
CA CYS A 139 11.51 16.42 2.64
C CYS A 139 9.98 16.48 2.59
N SER A 140 9.38 16.34 1.39
CA SER A 140 7.92 16.39 1.25
C SER A 140 7.18 15.31 2.05
N ILE A 141 7.78 14.11 2.20
CA ILE A 141 7.23 13.04 3.05
C ILE A 141 7.24 13.47 4.52
N PHE A 142 8.36 14.02 4.99
CA PHE A 142 8.49 14.48 6.38
C PHE A 142 7.60 15.68 6.69
N GLU A 143 7.45 16.61 5.75
CA GLU A 143 6.53 17.74 5.88
C GLU A 143 5.08 17.27 6.02
N ALA A 144 4.64 16.33 5.19
CA ALA A 144 3.29 15.76 5.30
C ALA A 144 3.05 15.10 6.66
N LEU A 145 4.04 14.36 7.18
CA LEU A 145 3.99 13.74 8.50
C LEU A 145 3.99 14.77 9.65
N ALA A 146 4.79 15.83 9.55
CA ALA A 146 4.85 16.89 10.54
C ALA A 146 3.55 17.69 10.62
N GLN A 147 2.92 17.94 9.46
CA GLN A 147 1.68 18.72 9.36
C GLN A 147 0.43 17.92 9.77
N CYS A 148 0.44 16.59 9.65
CA CYS A 148 -0.75 15.81 9.97
C CYS A 148 -1.05 15.73 11.47
N GLY A 149 -0.06 16.02 12.33
CA GLY A 149 -0.21 16.01 13.80
C GLY A 149 -0.50 14.63 14.40
N ARG A 150 -0.41 13.56 13.61
CA ARG A 150 -0.64 12.17 14.03
C ARG A 150 0.66 11.43 14.37
N TYR A 151 1.81 12.05 14.13
CA TYR A 151 3.11 11.48 14.47
C TYR A 151 3.71 12.19 15.70
N PRO A 152 4.24 11.47 16.71
CA PRO A 152 4.19 10.01 16.84
C PRO A 152 2.76 9.50 17.04
N PHE A 153 2.46 8.34 16.47
CA PHE A 153 1.11 7.76 16.50
C PHE A 153 0.76 7.29 17.90
N ASN A 154 0.01 8.12 18.65
CA ASN A 154 -0.50 7.76 19.97
C ASN A 154 -1.79 6.95 19.83
N SER A 155 -1.75 5.69 20.26
CA SER A 155 -2.92 4.80 20.31
C SER A 155 -4.01 5.26 21.28
N ASP A 156 -3.71 6.21 22.16
CA ASP A 156 -4.55 6.58 23.31
C ASP A 156 -5.59 7.69 23.00
N ARG A 157 -5.80 8.02 21.72
CA ARG A 157 -6.80 9.02 21.26
C ARG A 157 -7.93 8.39 20.43
N SER A 158 -8.47 7.26 20.86
CA SER A 158 -9.70 6.66 20.32
C SER A 158 -10.81 6.63 21.36
#